data_AF-A0A160V7Q4-F1
#
_entry.id   AF-A0A160V7Q4-F1
#
_cell.length_a   1.000
_cell.length_b   1.000
_cell.length_c   1.000
_cell.angle_alpha   90.00
_cell.angle_beta   90.00
_cell.angle_gamma   90.00
#
_symmetry.space_group_name_H-M   'P 1'
#
loop_
_entity.id
_entity.type
_entity.pdbx_description
1 polymer ?
#
loop_
_entity_poly.entity_id
_entity_poly.type
_entity_poly.pdbx_seq_one_letter_code
_entity_poly.pdbx_strand_id
1 'polypeptide(L)' 'MLTALAEMWASGCRFLVAGREADGTFHTLDNVEIPEGFRPLFQEIPESRFRIDISSTALRAES' A
#
# COMPACT_ATOMS: atom_id res chain seq x y z
N MET A 1 -5.81 -6.94 -15.67
CA MET A 1 -5.26 -6.25 -14.48
C MET A 1 -5.01 -4.78 -14.75
N LEU A 2 -4.23 -4.40 -15.76
CA LEU A 2 -3.98 -2.99 -16.10
C LEU A 2 -5.27 -2.19 -16.44
N THR A 3 -6.22 -2.82 -17.13
CA THR A 3 -7.52 -2.19 -17.45
C THR A 3 -8.27 -1.75 -16.18
N ALA A 4 -8.29 -2.58 -15.14
CA ALA A 4 -8.96 -2.26 -13.88
C ALA A 4 -8.27 -1.09 -13.16
N LEU A 5 -6.94 -1.03 -13.19
CA LEU A 5 -6.19 0.13 -12.65
C LEU A 5 -6.51 1.41 -13.42
N ALA A 6 -6.63 1.32 -14.75
CA ALA A 6 -7.00 2.46 -15.59
C ALA A 6 -8.43 2.94 -15.31
N GLU A 7 -9.39 2.02 -15.14
CA GLU A 7 -10.77 2.34 -14.77
C GLU A 7 -10.83 3.04 -13.41
N MET A 8 -10.14 2.53 -12.40
CA MET A 8 -10.06 3.15 -11.07
C MET A 8 -9.41 4.54 -11.14
N TRP A 9 -8.36 4.69 -11.95
CA TRP A 9 -7.72 5.98 -12.11
C TRP A 9 -8.65 7.00 -12.78
N ALA A 10 -9.37 6.57 -13.82
CA ALA A 10 -10.35 7.37 -14.54
C ALA A 10 -11.55 7.77 -13.66
N SER A 11 -11.95 6.93 -12.71
CA SER A 11 -12.98 7.25 -11.72
C SER A 11 -12.49 8.17 -10.60
N GLY A 12 -11.24 8.64 -10.65
CA GLY A 12 -10.65 9.54 -9.65
C GLY A 12 -10.18 8.83 -8.38
N CYS A 13 -10.16 7.49 -8.34
CA CYS A 13 -9.66 6.76 -7.18
C CYS A 13 -8.16 7.00 -7.00
N ARG A 14 -7.69 6.94 -5.75
CA ARG A 14 -6.28 6.97 -5.36
C ARG A 14 -6.07 5.95 -4.26
N PHE A 15 -4.93 5.27 -4.29
CA PHE A 15 -4.54 4.34 -3.24
C PHE A 15 -3.61 5.03 -2.26
N LEU A 16 -4.00 5.05 -0.99
CA LEU A 16 -3.09 5.39 0.09
C LEU A 16 -2.37 4.12 0.52
N VAL A 17 -1.04 4.15 0.51
CA VAL A 17 -0.19 2.99 0.80
C VAL A 17 0.58 3.24 2.08
N ALA A 18 0.16 2.57 3.15
CA ALA A 18 0.91 2.51 4.40
C ALA A 18 2.03 1.47 4.29
N GLY A 19 3.19 1.80 4.85
CA GLY A 19 4.26 0.82 5.02
C GLY A 19 3.88 -0.28 6.00
N ARG A 20 4.49 -1.45 5.85
CA ARG A 20 4.23 -2.62 6.68
C ARG A 20 5.53 -3.36 7.00
N GLU A 21 5.63 -3.78 8.26
CA GLU A 21 6.65 -4.74 8.68
C GLU A 21 6.28 -6.15 8.20
N ALA A 22 7.23 -6.81 7.54
CA ALA A 22 7.18 -8.22 7.18
C ALA A 22 8.59 -8.82 7.27
N ASP A 23 8.70 -9.97 7.93
CA ASP A 23 9.95 -10.75 8.06
C ASP A 23 11.17 -9.94 8.53
N GLY A 24 10.96 -9.01 9.46
CA GLY A 24 12.00 -8.13 10.03
C GLY A 24 12.33 -6.91 9.18
N THR A 25 11.66 -6.71 8.04
CA THR A 25 11.91 -5.62 7.10
C THR A 25 10.68 -4.75 6.96
N PHE A 26 10.86 -3.43 7.03
CA PHE A 26 9.79 -2.47 6.78
C PHE A 26 9.70 -2.16 5.29
N HIS A 27 8.57 -2.50 4.67
CA HIS A 27 8.32 -2.28 3.25
C HIS A 27 7.43 -1.06 3.04
N THR A 28 7.79 -0.21 2.08
CA THR A 28 7.03 0.99 1.71
C THR A 28 6.64 0.96 0.22
N LEU A 29 6.05 2.05 -0.29
CA LEU A 29 5.64 2.15 -1.69
C LEU A 29 6.82 2.01 -2.67
N ASP A 30 8.04 2.30 -2.21
CA ASP A 30 9.27 2.14 -2.99
C ASP A 30 9.68 0.69 -3.20
N ASN A 31 9.16 -0.24 -2.39
CA ASN A 31 9.41 -1.66 -2.54
C ASN A 31 8.37 -2.37 -3.41
N VAL A 32 7.39 -1.64 -3.96
CA VAL A 32 6.33 -2.20 -4.81
C VAL A 32 6.63 -1.92 -6.28
N GLU A 33 6.66 -2.97 -7.09
CA GLU A 33 6.74 -2.83 -8.54
C GLU A 33 5.40 -2.33 -9.08
N ILE A 34 5.38 -1.07 -9.55
CA ILE A 34 4.19 -0.45 -10.11
C ILE A 34 4.33 -0.45 -11.64
N PRO A 35 3.31 -0.93 -12.38
CA PRO A 35 3.32 -0.86 -13.84
C PRO A 35 3.51 0.58 -14.34
N GLU A 36 4.22 0.73 -15.45
CA GLU A 36 4.54 2.04 -16.03
C GLU A 36 3.27 2.88 -16.25
N GLY A 37 3.35 4.17 -15.93
CA GLY A 37 2.23 5.11 -16.04
C GLY A 37 1.26 5.12 -14.85
N PHE A 38 1.29 4.13 -13.97
CA PHE A 38 0.35 4.06 -12.83
C PHE A 38 0.90 4.60 -11.51
N ARG A 39 2.18 5.00 -11.43
CA ARG A 39 2.77 5.56 -10.20
C ARG A 39 1.93 6.70 -9.57
N PRO A 40 1.33 7.65 -10.33
CA PRO A 40 0.49 8.71 -9.75
C PRO A 40 -0.84 8.24 -9.12
N LEU A 41 -1.23 6.98 -9.34
CA LEU A 41 -2.42 6.38 -8.73
C LEU A 41 -2.19 6.05 -7.24
N PHE A 42 -0.93 5.94 -6.82
CA PHE A 42 -0.52 5.54 -5.47
C PHE A 42 0.12 6.72 -4.75
N GLN A 43 -0.24 6.88 -3.48
CA GLN A 43 0.32 7.88 -2.59
C GLN A 43 0.79 7.20 -1.32
N GLU A 44 2.07 7.34 -1.02
CA GLU A 44 2.66 6.79 0.19
C GLU A 44 2.19 7.57 1.42
N ILE A 45 1.95 6.82 2.51
CA ILE A 45 1.88 7.38 3.85
C ILE A 45 3.26 7.18 4.48
N PRO A 46 3.99 8.26 4.81
CA PRO A 46 5.33 8.15 5.39
C PRO A 46 5.32 7.34 6.68
N GLU A 47 6.38 6.56 6.92
CA GLU A 47 6.56 5.78 8.16
C GLU A 47 6.41 6.64 9.42
N SER A 48 6.96 7.86 9.38
CA SER A 48 6.87 8.83 10.49
C SER A 48 5.44 9.25 10.84
N ARG A 49 4.49 9.07 9.91
CA ARG A 49 3.06 9.36 10.10
C ARG A 49 2.25 8.11 10.42
N PHE A 50 2.69 6.95 9.95
CA PHE A 50 1.97 5.70 10.12
C PHE A 50 2.93 4.50 10.13
N ARG A 51 3.15 3.95 11.32
CA ARG A 51 3.80 2.66 11.54
C ARG A 51 3.01 1.88 12.57
N ILE A 52 2.46 0.75 12.13
CA ILE A 52 1.73 -0.19 12.98
C ILE A 52 2.30 -1.57 12.70
N ASP A 53 3.09 -2.08 13.66
CA ASP A 53 3.79 -3.35 13.52
C ASP A 53 2.87 -4.58 13.80
N ILE A 54 1.57 -4.35 14.06
CA ILE A 54 0.59 -5.42 14.25
C ILE A 54 -0.18 -5.71 12.96
N SER A 55 -0.31 -6.99 12.61
CA SER A 55 -1.07 -7.44 11.44
C SER A 55 -2.54 -7.74 11.76
N SER A 56 -3.42 -7.65 10.76
CA SER A 56 -4.82 -8.07 10.92
C SER A 56 -4.98 -9.56 11.30
N THR A 57 -4.01 -10.41 10.96
CA THR A 57 -3.99 -11.82 11.38
C THR A 57 -3.67 -11.93 12.87
N ALA A 58 -2.69 -11.16 13.36
CA ALA A 58 -2.37 -11.08 14.78
C ALA A 58 -3.57 -10.54 15.58
N LEU A 59 -4.20 -9.45 15.11
CA LEU A 59 -5.40 -8.89 15.73
C LEU A 59 -6.56 -9.90 15.82
N ARG A 60 -6.76 -10.74 14.80
CA ARG A 60 -7.81 -11.78 14.83
C ARG A 60 -7.47 -12.95 15.75
N ALA A 61 -6.18 -13.23 15.98
CA ALA A 61 -5.75 -14.27 16.91
C ALA A 61 -5.94 -13.86 18.39
N GLU A 62 -6.14 -12.57 18.65
CA GLU A 62 -6.41 -12.01 19.99
C GLU A 62 -7.92 -11.96 20.34
N SER A 63 -8.81 -12.40 19.43
CA SER A 63 -10.28 -12.40 19.60
C SER A 63 -10.86 -13.75 20.02
#